data_AF-A0A9E4YAX1-F1
#
_entry.id   AF-A0A9E4YAX1-F1
#
_cell.length_a   1.000
_cell.length_b   1.000
_cell.length_c   1.000
_cell.angle_alpha   90.00
_cell.angle_beta   90.00
_cell.angle_gamma   90.00
#
_symmetry.space_group_name_H-M   'P 1'
#
loop_
_entity.id
_entity.type
_entity.pdbx_description
1 polymer ?
#
loop_
_entity_poly.entity_id
_entity_poly.type
_entity_poly.pdbx_seq_one_letter_code
_entity_poly.pdbx_strand_id
1 'polypeptide(L)' 'MKVEFEIEETRELFVFLCDRLIEDAGLATADRATLRKWRNDSMRPGSSGMRDLHEKMNADLARTLDNKKRSSVRKPDWR' A
#
# COMPACT_ATOMS: atom_id res chain seq x y z
N MET A 1 -16.81 5.54 -11.53
CA MET A 1 -16.17 5.51 -10.20
C MET A 1 -14.70 5.23 -10.38
N LYS A 2 -13.86 6.21 -10.02
CA LYS A 2 -12.40 6.05 -9.97
C LYS A 2 -12.08 5.51 -8.59
N VAL A 3 -11.35 4.41 -8.51
CA VAL A 3 -10.92 3.84 -7.23
C VAL A 3 -9.48 4.28 -7.05
N GLU A 4 -9.26 5.18 -6.11
CA GLU A 4 -7.95 5.71 -5.77
C GLU A 4 -7.90 5.95 -4.27
N PHE A 5 -6.74 5.71 -3.67
CA PHE A 5 -6.44 6.17 -2.33
C PHE A 5 -6.12 7.66 -2.37
N GLU A 6 -6.49 8.38 -1.32
CA GLU A 6 -5.89 9.64 -0.94
C GLU A 6 -4.53 9.42 -0.26
N ILE A 7 -3.71 10.48 -0.16
CA ILE A 7 -2.37 10.37 0.42
C ILE A 7 -2.42 10.02 1.92
N GLU A 8 -3.46 10.48 2.62
CA GLU A 8 -3.65 10.14 4.04
C GLU A 8 -4.07 8.68 4.21
N GLU A 9 -4.96 8.16 3.37
CA GLU A 9 -5.36 6.74 3.39
C GLU A 9 -4.16 5.82 3.08
N THR A 10 -3.31 6.25 2.14
CA THR A 10 -2.04 5.57 1.84
C THR A 10 -1.15 5.51 3.08
N ARG A 11 -1.05 6.63 3.80
CA ARG A 11 -0.27 6.71 5.03
C ARG A 11 -0.84 5.84 6.13
N GLU A 12 -2.16 5.85 6.33
CA GLU A 12 -2.81 5.02 7.34
C GLU A 12 -2.55 3.53 7.10
N LEU A 13 -2.69 3.06 5.86
CA LEU A 13 -2.35 1.69 5.49
C LEU A 13 -0.87 1.38 5.74
N PHE A 14 0.02 2.30 5.38
CA PHE A 14 1.45 2.16 5.62
C PHE A 14 1.77 2.03 7.12
N VAL A 15 1.17 2.87 7.95
CA VAL A 15 1.36 2.85 9.41
C VAL A 15 0.85 1.52 10.00
N PHE A 16 -0.33 1.09 9.57
CA PHE A 16 -0.91 -0.19 10.01
C PHE A 16 0.01 -1.37 9.68
N LEU A 17 0.58 -1.42 8.47
CA LEU A 17 1.53 -2.46 8.08
C LEU A 17 2.83 -2.38 8.91
N CYS A 18 3.35 -1.17 9.15
CA CYS A 18 4.53 -1.00 9.98
C CYS A 18 4.31 -1.53 11.41
N ASP A 19 3.17 -1.21 12.03
CA ASP A 19 2.84 -1.66 13.37
C ASP A 19 2.75 -3.18 13.44
N ARG A 20 2.05 -3.79 12.46
CA ARG A 20 1.93 -5.24 12.37
C ARG A 20 3.29 -5.94 12.17
N LEU A 21 4.19 -5.37 11.38
CA LEU A 21 5.54 -5.92 11.21
C LEU A 21 6.40 -5.77 12.46
N ILE A 22 6.29 -4.64 13.17
CA ILE A 22 7.03 -4.41 14.42
C ILE A 22 6.61 -5.41 15.51
N GLU A 23 5.32 -5.75 15.56
CA GLU A 23 4.73 -6.61 16.58
C GLU A 23 4.87 -8.11 16.23
N ASP A 24 4.53 -8.49 15.01
CA ASP A 24 4.29 -9.91 14.67
C ASP A 24 5.46 -10.59 13.94
N ALA A 25 6.36 -9.83 13.30
CA ALA A 25 7.32 -10.41 12.35
C ALA A 25 8.65 -10.89 12.96
N GLY A 26 8.81 -10.83 14.30
CA GLY A 26 10.02 -11.32 14.98
C GLY A 26 11.31 -10.62 14.55
N LEU A 27 11.21 -9.36 14.12
CA LEU A 27 12.32 -8.61 13.52
C LEU A 27 13.42 -8.28 14.53
N ALA A 28 14.66 -8.19 14.03
CA ALA A 28 15.78 -7.69 14.81
C ALA A 28 15.50 -6.26 15.32
N THR A 29 16.13 -5.89 16.42
CA THR A 29 15.91 -4.56 17.04
C THR A 29 16.25 -3.41 16.09
N ALA A 30 17.28 -3.57 15.25
CA ALA A 30 17.66 -2.58 14.24
C ALA A 30 16.57 -2.36 13.18
N ASP A 31 15.94 -3.44 12.70
CA ASP A 31 14.87 -3.37 11.70
C ASP A 31 13.61 -2.73 12.30
N ARG A 32 13.25 -3.10 13.54
CA ARG A 32 12.14 -2.46 14.27
C ARG A 32 12.37 -0.97 14.46
N ALA A 33 13.60 -0.55 14.77
CA ALA A 33 13.94 0.86 14.90
C ALA A 33 13.80 1.60 13.55
N THR A 34 14.20 0.97 12.45
CA THR A 34 14.02 1.52 11.10
C THR A 34 12.55 1.71 10.77
N LEU A 35 11.70 0.71 11.01
CA LEU A 35 10.25 0.82 10.79
C LEU A 35 9.60 1.92 11.63
N ARG A 36 10.00 2.05 12.91
CA ARG A 36 9.53 3.14 13.78
C ARG A 36 9.94 4.52 13.25
N LYS A 37 11.16 4.64 12.71
CA LYS A 37 11.62 5.90 12.09
C LYS A 37 10.80 6.24 10.85
N TRP A 38 10.52 5.26 10.00
CA TRP A 38 9.68 5.47 8.82
C TRP A 38 8.27 5.91 9.21
N ARG A 39 7.64 5.21 10.17
CA ARG A 39 6.31 5.54 10.70
C ARG A 39 6.21 6.98 11.20
N ASN A 40 7.24 7.45 11.92
CA ASN A 40 7.18 8.73 12.63
C ASN A 40 7.65 9.94 11.80
N ASP A 41 8.70 9.77 10.98
CA ASP A 41 9.37 10.91 10.33
C ASP A 41 9.49 10.78 8.82
N SER A 42 10.04 9.66 8.32
CA SER A 42 10.47 9.61 6.91
C SER A 42 9.32 9.46 5.91
N MET A 43 8.16 8.96 6.35
CA MET A 43 6.99 8.67 5.51
C MET A 43 5.78 9.52 5.93
N ARG A 44 5.99 10.81 6.17
CA ARG A 44 4.90 11.78 6.43
C ARG A 44 4.20 12.20 5.12
N PRO A 45 2.94 12.69 5.18
CA PRO A 45 2.28 13.26 4.02
C PRO A 45 3.12 14.41 3.45
N GLY A 46 3.35 14.39 2.14
CA GLY A 46 4.20 15.38 1.46
C GLY A 46 5.71 15.09 1.44
N SER A 47 6.18 14.03 2.10
CA SER A 47 7.53 13.49 1.84
C SER A 47 7.60 12.90 0.42
N SER A 48 8.78 12.91 -0.21
CA SER A 48 8.97 12.29 -1.52
C SER A 48 8.64 10.79 -1.48
N GLY A 49 9.13 10.09 -0.45
CA GLY A 49 8.86 8.66 -0.27
C GLY A 49 7.37 8.32 -0.16
N MET A 50 6.57 9.16 0.53
CA MET A 50 5.12 8.95 0.61
C MET A 50 4.42 9.23 -0.72
N ARG A 51 4.87 10.25 -1.49
CA ARG A 51 4.34 10.51 -2.83
C ARG A 51 4.61 9.33 -3.77
N ASP A 52 5.83 8.83 -3.79
CA ASP A 52 6.21 7.69 -4.64
C ASP A 52 5.42 6.43 -4.28
N LEU A 53 5.24 6.16 -2.97
CA LEU A 53 4.42 5.05 -2.49
C LEU A 53 2.96 5.21 -2.91
N HIS A 54 2.40 6.39 -2.74
CA HIS A 54 1.02 6.72 -3.09
C HIS A 54 0.76 6.53 -4.59
N GLU A 55 1.62 7.09 -5.45
CA GLU A 55 1.53 6.93 -6.90
C GLU A 55 1.61 5.47 -7.32
N LYS A 56 2.54 4.71 -6.74
CA LYS A 56 2.69 3.29 -7.00
C LYS A 56 1.45 2.49 -6.57
N MET A 57 0.93 2.72 -5.36
CA MET A 57 -0.24 2.01 -4.86
C MET A 57 -1.47 2.26 -5.74
N ASN A 58 -1.68 3.50 -6.17
CA ASN A 58 -2.77 3.84 -7.08
C ASN A 58 -2.58 3.24 -8.48
N ALA A 59 -1.35 3.17 -8.99
CA ALA A 59 -1.05 2.46 -10.24
C ALA A 59 -1.36 0.96 -10.13
N ASP A 60 -1.00 0.32 -9.02
CA ASP A 60 -1.26 -1.10 -8.77
C ASP A 60 -2.76 -1.40 -8.63
N LEU A 61 -3.49 -0.51 -7.96
CA LEU A 61 -4.93 -0.58 -7.82
C LEU A 61 -5.63 -0.46 -9.18
N ALA A 62 -5.20 0.50 -10.01
CA ALA A 62 -5.72 0.68 -11.36
C ALA A 62 -5.48 -0.55 -12.24
N ARG A 63 -4.26 -1.12 -12.20
CA ARG A 63 -3.93 -2.37 -12.91
C ARG A 63 -4.80 -3.54 -12.46
N THR A 64 -4.96 -3.70 -11.15
CA THR A 64 -5.78 -4.78 -10.57
C THR A 64 -7.24 -4.65 -10.97
N LEU A 65 -7.77 -3.43 -10.96
CA LEU A 65 -9.14 -3.15 -11.37
C LEU A 65 -9.35 -3.44 -12.88
N ASP A 66 -8.41 -3.04 -13.73
CA ASP A 66 -8.48 -3.33 -15.17
C ASP A 66 -8.46 -4.84 -15.44
N ASN A 67 -7.55 -5.56 -14.80
CA ASN A 67 -7.47 -7.02 -14.90
C ASN A 67 -8.79 -7.68 -14.47
N LYS A 68 -9.38 -7.24 -13.36
CA LYS A 68 -10.67 -7.76 -12.86
C LYS A 68 -11.82 -7.44 -13.81
N LYS A 69 -11.84 -6.25 -14.42
CA LYS A 69 -12.83 -5.89 -15.44
C LYS A 69 -12.72 -6.84 -16.64
N ARG A 70 -11.51 -7.05 -17.17
CA ARG A 70 -11.27 -7.97 -18.29
C ARG A 70 -11.68 -9.41 -17.95
N SER A 71 -11.35 -9.91 -16.76
CA SER A 71 -11.74 -11.25 -16.33
C SER A 71 -13.25 -11.40 -16.11
N SER A 72 -13.94 -10.35 -15.66
CA SER A 72 -15.41 -10.37 -15.48
C SER A 72 -16.17 -10.45 -16.81
N VAL A 73 -15.58 -9.92 -17.90
CA VAL A 73 -16.12 -10.01 -19.25
C VAL A 73 -15.88 -11.41 -19.85
N ARG A 74 -14.77 -12.05 -19.49
CA ARG A 74 -14.49 -13.46 -19.78
C ARG A 74 -15.26 -14.37 -18.79
N LYS A 75 -16.58 -14.48 -18.95
CA LYS A 75 -17.29 -15.63 -18.37
C LYS A 75 -16.67 -16.90 -18.97
N PRO A 76 -16.32 -17.90 -18.14
CA PRO A 76 -15.77 -19.13 -18.66
C PRO A 76 -16.86 -19.82 -19.50
N ASP A 77 -16.46 -20.22 -20.70
CA ASP A 77 -17.26 -20.68 -21.83
C ASP A 77 -17.67 -22.16 -21.72
N TRP A 78 -17.61 -22.75 -20.53
CA TRP A 78 -18.07 -24.11 -20.32
C TRP A 78 -19.59 -24.16 -20.17
N ARG A 79 -20.22 -24.63 -21.25
CA ARG A 79 -21.50 -25.34 -21.26
C ARG A 79 -21.23 -26.81 -21.56
#